data_AF-A0A6L7T207-F1
#
_entry.id   AF-A0A6L7T207-F1
#
_cell.length_a   1.000
_cell.length_b   1.000
_cell.length_c   1.000
_cell.angle_alpha   90.00
_cell.angle_beta   90.00
_cell.angle_gamma   90.00
#
_symmetry.space_group_name_H-M   'P 1'
#
loop_
_entity.id
_entity.type
_entity.pdbx_description
1 polymer ?
#
loop_
_entity_poly.entity_id
_entity_poly.type
_entity_poly.pdbx_seq_one_letter_code
_entity_poly.pdbx_strand_id
1 'polypeptide(L)'
;MPQYCGDFAKVLHAFEIGMAQLDIERITEYALRLDAATAKRLGWVLESKEVNPSQVDRLTALPIKGYRKLDSAGPKKGRYNSRWMVQENLPGRIGA
;
A
#
# COMPACT_ATOMS: atom_id res chain seq x y z
N MET A 1 -3.22 -15.60 -3.47
CA MET A 1 -3.39 -14.14 -3.29
C MET A 1 -4.52 -13.93 -2.30
N PRO A 2 -4.46 -12.96 -1.36
CA PRO A 2 -5.44 -12.86 -0.29
C PRO A 2 -6.83 -12.53 -0.87
N GLN A 3 -7.74 -13.50 -0.81
CA GLN A 3 -9.13 -13.40 -1.27
C GLN A 3 -10.07 -12.79 -0.20
N TYR A 4 -9.51 -12.35 0.93
CA TYR A 4 -10.27 -12.08 2.16
C TYR A 4 -10.66 -10.61 2.38
N CYS A 5 -10.24 -9.68 1.52
CA CYS A 5 -10.65 -8.27 1.60
C CYS A 5 -11.16 -7.80 0.24
N GLY A 6 -12.48 -7.88 0.06
CA GLY A 6 -13.17 -7.61 -1.21
C GLY A 6 -13.13 -6.17 -1.73
N ASP A 7 -12.35 -5.27 -1.12
CA ASP A 7 -12.02 -3.95 -1.67
C ASP A 7 -10.85 -3.35 -0.87
N PHE A 8 -9.85 -2.79 -1.55
CA PHE A 8 -8.75 -2.06 -0.91
C PHE A 8 -9.25 -0.82 -0.14
N ALA A 9 -10.44 -0.29 -0.47
CA ALA A 9 -11.09 0.76 0.30
C ALA A 9 -11.33 0.36 1.77
N LYS A 10 -11.68 -0.91 2.04
CA LYS A 10 -11.82 -1.41 3.42
C LYS A 10 -10.49 -1.45 4.16
N VAL A 11 -9.41 -1.77 3.45
CA VAL A 11 -8.06 -1.72 4.02
C VAL A 11 -7.75 -0.29 4.44
N LEU A 12 -7.95 0.69 3.56
CA LEU A 12 -7.72 2.11 3.89
C LEU A 12 -8.54 2.58 5.09
N HIS A 13 -9.81 2.19 5.14
CA HIS A 13 -10.68 2.52 6.27
C HIS A 13 -10.23 1.88 7.59
N ALA A 14 -9.74 0.63 7.56
CA ALA A 14 -9.18 -0.02 8.73
C ALA A 14 -7.93 0.70 9.25
N PHE A 15 -7.05 1.18 8.36
CA PHE A 15 -5.93 2.03 8.75
C PHE A 15 -6.44 3.35 9.35
N GLU A 16 -7.42 4.03 8.74
CA GLU A 16 -8.00 5.26 9.30
C GLU A 16 -8.47 5.14 10.74
N ILE A 17 -9.15 4.05 11.07
CA ILE A 17 -9.64 3.79 12.43
C ILE A 17 -8.49 3.36 13.36
N GLY A 18 -7.56 2.54 12.85
CA GLY A 18 -6.56 1.87 13.66
C GLY A 18 -5.20 2.59 13.79
N MET A 19 -4.94 3.64 13.01
CA MET A 19 -3.61 4.27 12.90
C MET A 19 -3.01 4.63 14.27
N ALA A 20 -3.82 5.18 15.18
CA ALA A 20 -3.34 5.65 16.49
C ALA A 20 -2.81 4.53 17.40
N GLN A 21 -3.23 3.28 17.17
CA GLN A 21 -2.82 2.11 17.94
C GLN A 21 -1.86 1.21 17.16
N LEU A 22 -1.55 1.58 15.92
CA LEU A 22 -0.77 0.75 15.02
C LEU A 22 0.72 0.85 15.32
N ASP A 23 1.33 -0.27 15.64
CA ASP A 23 2.78 -0.41 15.67
C ASP A 23 3.33 -0.44 14.25
N ILE A 24 3.82 0.72 13.80
CA ILE A 24 4.35 0.95 12.45
C ILE A 24 5.57 0.08 12.17
N GLU A 25 6.44 -0.12 13.16
CA GLU A 25 7.64 -0.94 13.00
C GLU A 25 7.24 -2.41 12.81
N ARG A 26 6.36 -2.91 13.69
CA ARG A 26 5.89 -4.29 13.63
C ARG A 26 5.14 -4.61 12.33
N ILE A 27 4.24 -3.74 11.87
CA ILE A 27 3.53 -3.99 10.60
C ILE A 27 4.47 -3.93 9.39
N THR A 28 5.48 -3.05 9.43
CA THR A 28 6.53 -2.97 8.42
C THR A 28 7.33 -4.26 8.37
N GLU A 29 7.75 -4.79 9.52
CA GLU A 29 8.45 -6.08 9.60
C GLU A 29 7.62 -7.24 9.05
N TYR A 30 6.32 -7.29 9.36
CA TYR A 30 5.45 -8.31 8.80
C TYR A 30 5.35 -8.22 7.28
N ALA A 31 5.20 -7.02 6.73
CA ALA A 31 5.12 -6.83 5.28
C ALA A 31 6.41 -7.23 4.56
N LEU A 32 7.58 -6.97 5.16
CA LEU A 32 8.88 -7.40 4.64
C LEU A 32 9.01 -8.93 4.56
N ARG A 33 8.28 -9.69 5.41
CA ARG A 33 8.28 -11.17 5.41
C ARG A 33 7.29 -11.79 4.41
N LEU A 34 6.36 -11.01 3.85
CA LEU A 34 5.34 -11.51 2.94
C LEU A 34 5.82 -11.48 1.48
N ASP A 35 5.73 -10.33 0.83
CA ASP A 35 6.18 -10.14 -0.54
C ASP A 35 6.35 -8.65 -0.88
N ALA A 36 7.16 -8.36 -1.90
CA ALA A 36 7.45 -6.98 -2.29
C ALA A 36 6.19 -6.19 -2.69
N ALA A 37 5.20 -6.81 -3.35
CA ALA A 37 3.98 -6.09 -3.75
C ALA A 37 3.13 -5.71 -2.53
N THR A 38 3.05 -6.59 -1.52
CA THR A 38 2.40 -6.28 -0.24
C THR A 38 3.13 -5.15 0.50
N ALA A 39 4.45 -5.21 0.58
CA ALA A 39 5.27 -4.15 1.16
C ALA A 39 5.10 -2.79 0.45
N LYS A 40 5.04 -2.79 -0.89
CA LYS A 40 4.79 -1.57 -1.67
C LYS A 40 3.41 -0.96 -1.39
N ARG A 41 2.37 -1.79 -1.33
CA ARG A 41 1.01 -1.31 -1.00
C ARG A 41 0.96 -0.73 0.40
N LEU A 42 1.55 -1.43 1.38
CA LEU A 42 1.60 -0.94 2.76
C LEU A 42 2.32 0.41 2.83
N GLY A 43 3.50 0.52 2.22
CA GLY A 43 4.26 1.77 2.25
C GLY A 43 3.51 2.94 1.64
N TRP A 44 2.78 2.72 0.54
CA TRP A 44 1.88 3.73 -0.03
C TRP A 44 0.77 4.14 0.96
N VAL A 45 0.18 3.19 1.69
CA VAL A 45 -0.85 3.48 2.70
C VAL A 45 -0.26 4.32 3.84
N LEU A 46 0.89 3.94 4.38
CA LEU A 46 1.55 4.63 5.48
C LEU A 46 1.99 6.05 5.07
N GLU A 47 2.52 6.22 3.87
CA GLU A 47 2.86 7.55 3.32
C GLU A 47 1.62 8.43 3.17
N SER A 48 0.48 7.88 2.73
CA SER A 48 -0.77 8.62 2.63
C SER A 48 -1.36 9.06 3.98
N LYS A 49 -0.82 8.52 5.08
CA LYS A 49 -1.17 8.88 6.47
C LYS A 49 -0.04 9.65 7.16
N GLU A 50 0.88 10.22 6.38
CA GLU A 50 1.97 11.10 6.86
C GLU A 50 2.90 10.45 7.89
N VAL A 51 3.03 9.12 7.85
CA VAL A 51 4.02 8.40 8.65
C VAL A 51 5.42 8.86 8.28
N ASN A 52 6.31 8.96 9.27
CA ASN A 52 7.68 9.42 9.07
C ASN A 52 8.37 8.59 7.96
N PRO A 53 8.91 9.24 6.91
CA PRO A 53 9.59 8.57 5.80
C PRO A 53 10.63 7.53 6.24
N SER A 54 11.37 7.81 7.32
CA SER A 54 12.40 6.89 7.83
C SER A 54 11.86 5.53 8.26
N GLN A 55 10.59 5.45 8.66
CA GLN A 55 9.94 4.19 9.06
C GLN A 55 9.54 3.33 7.87
N VAL A 56 9.39 3.93 6.68
CA VAL A 56 8.90 3.25 5.47
C VAL A 56 9.97 3.10 4.38
N ASP A 57 11.16 3.66 4.58
CA ASP A 57 12.29 3.57 3.63
C ASP A 57 12.66 2.10 3.31
N ARG A 58 12.61 1.21 4.31
CA ARG A 58 12.87 -0.24 4.11
C ARG A 58 11.87 -0.87 3.11
N LEU A 59 10.61 -0.43 3.14
CA LEU A 59 9.58 -0.89 2.19
C LEU A 59 9.84 -0.33 0.79
N THR A 60 10.26 0.94 0.70
CA THR A 60 10.57 1.61 -0.57
C THR A 60 11.80 0.99 -1.25
N ALA A 61 12.78 0.52 -0.47
CA ALA A 61 14.01 -0.09 -0.99
C ALA A 61 13.81 -1.48 -1.63
N LEU A 62 12.69 -2.17 -1.34
CA LEU A 62 12.46 -3.51 -1.89
C LEU A 62 12.37 -3.50 -3.44
N PRO A 63 13.15 -4.35 -4.14
CA PRO A 63 13.09 -4.42 -5.59
C PRO A 63 11.78 -5.06 -6.04
N ILE A 64 11.16 -4.50 -7.09
CA ILE A 64 9.98 -5.09 -7.73
C ILE A 64 9.97 -4.82 -9.23
N LYS A 65 9.65 -5.84 -10.02
CA LYS A 65 9.55 -5.71 -11.48
C LYS A 65 8.19 -5.15 -11.89
N GLY A 66 8.19 -3.92 -12.38
CA GLY A 66 7.02 -3.24 -12.93
C GLY A 66 5.98 -2.85 -11.88
N TYR A 67 5.03 -2.01 -12.30
CA TYR A 67 3.99 -1.50 -11.43
C TYR A 67 2.99 -2.59 -11.01
N ARG A 68 2.48 -2.50 -9.77
CA ARG A 68 1.40 -3.37 -9.26
C ARG A 68 0.13 -2.56 -9.02
N LYS A 69 -1.03 -3.14 -9.28
CA LYS A 69 -2.29 -2.50 -8.86
C LYS A 69 -2.31 -2.35 -7.34
N LEU A 70 -2.66 -1.14 -6.89
CA LEU A 70 -2.86 -0.84 -5.47
C LEU A 70 -4.02 -1.69 -4.94
N ASP A 71 -5.19 -1.60 -5.57
CA ASP A 71 -6.27 -2.54 -5.42
C ASP A 71 -6.13 -3.71 -6.39
N SER A 72 -5.85 -4.90 -5.84
CA SER A 72 -5.69 -6.11 -6.64
C SER A 72 -6.98 -6.56 -7.35
N ALA A 73 -8.16 -6.22 -6.83
CA ALA A 73 -9.45 -6.54 -7.42
C ALA A 73 -9.93 -5.48 -8.42
N GLY A 74 -9.54 -4.22 -8.24
CA GLY A 74 -9.93 -3.09 -9.09
C GLY A 74 -9.36 -3.11 -10.52
N PRO A 75 -9.82 -2.20 -11.39
CA PRO A 75 -9.39 -2.12 -12.79
C PRO A 75 -7.92 -1.73 -12.94
N LYS A 76 -7.27 -2.05 -14.06
CA LYS A 76 -5.89 -1.62 -14.35
C LYS A 76 -5.86 -0.20 -14.95
N LYS A 77 -6.41 0.78 -14.22
CA LYS A 77 -6.52 2.20 -14.63
C LYS A 77 -6.07 3.11 -13.48
N GLY A 78 -5.70 4.35 -13.78
CA GLY A 78 -5.23 5.32 -12.79
C GLY A 78 -3.74 5.61 -12.88
N ARG A 79 -3.30 6.56 -12.05
CA ARG A 79 -1.94 7.13 -12.05
C ARG A 79 -0.90 6.12 -11.58
N TYR A 80 0.31 6.22 -12.12
CA TYR A 80 1.46 5.44 -11.67
C TYR A 80 2.22 6.22 -10.59
N ASN A 81 2.42 5.58 -9.44
CA ASN A 81 3.26 6.07 -8.37
C ASN A 81 4.62 5.34 -8.44
N SER A 82 5.64 6.03 -8.93
CA SER A 82 6.98 5.46 -9.17
C SER A 82 7.74 5.14 -7.89
N ARG A 83 7.51 5.91 -6.81
CA ARG A 83 8.13 5.68 -5.50
C ARG A 83 7.76 4.30 -4.95
N TRP A 84 6.48 3.97 -5.03
CA TRP A 84 5.96 2.69 -4.53
C TRP A 84 5.81 1.63 -5.60
N MET A 85 6.05 1.95 -6.88
CA MET A 85 5.83 1.04 -8.00
C MET A 85 4.40 0.48 -8.00
N VAL A 86 3.42 1.34 -7.71
CA VAL A 86 1.99 1.00 -7.70
C VAL A 86 1.19 1.82 -8.71
N GLN A 87 0.13 1.23 -9.25
CA GLN A 87 -0.90 1.94 -10.00
C GLN A 87 -2.05 2.26 -9.04
N GLU A 88 -2.30 3.54 -8.83
CA GLU A 88 -3.32 4.09 -7.93
C GLU A 88 -4.71 3.92 -8.58
N ASN A 89 -5.24 2.71 -8.50
CA ASN A 89 -6.42 2.27 -9.24
C ASN A 89 -7.72 2.23 -8.40
N LEU A 90 -7.84 3.16 -7.45
CA LEU A 90 -9.02 3.26 -6.58
C LEU A 90 -10.16 4.01 -7.29
N PRO A 91 -11.44 3.61 -7.11
CA PRO A 91 -12.59 4.20 -7.83
C PRO A 91 -12.68 5.74 -7.80
N GLY A 92 -12.28 6.39 -6.70
CA GLY A 92 -12.28 7.85 -6.56
C GLY A 92 -10.99 8.56 -7.01
N ARG A 93 -9.96 7.83 -7.45
CA ARG A 93 -8.68 8.36 -7.96
C ARG A 93 -8.45 8.04 -9.44
N ILE A 94 -9.38 7.36 -10.09
CA ILE A 94 -9.33 7.10 -11.52
C ILE A 94 -9.88 8.33 -12.25
N GLY A 95 -8.99 9.20 -12.72
CA GLY A 95 -9.34 10.37 -13.55
C GLY A 95 -9.26 11.74 -12.88
N ALA A 96 -8.65 11.84 -11.69
CA ALA A 96 -8.20 13.12 -11.12
C ALA A 96 -6.78 13.49 -11.62
#